data_AF-A0A4V3GXS2-F1
#
_entry.id   AF-A0A4V3GXS2-F1
#
_cell.length_a   1.000
_cell.length_b   1.000
_cell.length_c   1.000
_cell.angle_alpha   90.00
_cell.angle_beta   90.00
_cell.angle_gamma   90.00
#
_symmetry.space_group_name_H-M   'P 1'
#
loop_
_entity.id
_entity.type
_entity.pdbx_description
1 polymer ?
#
loop_
_entity_poly.entity_id
_entity_poly.type
_entity_poly.pdbx_seq_one_letter_code
_entity_poly.pdbx_strand_id
1 'polypeptide(L)'
;MTKEDILKAIEEMSVLELAELVEELEEKFDVSAAPAVAAAPAAGAAGAAEEQTEFDVVLTAAGSSKIKVIKAVRGVTDLGLKEAKALVDGAPSPVKEAVSKEEAEDVKSQLEEAGATVEIK
;
A
#
# COMPACT_ATOMS: atom_id res chain seq x y z
N MET A 1 19.80 -25.89 -19.28
CA MET A 1 20.53 -25.39 -18.10
C MET A 1 19.91 -26.04 -16.89
N THR A 2 20.70 -26.74 -16.09
CA THR A 2 20.26 -27.27 -14.80
C THR A 2 20.44 -26.19 -13.73
N LYS A 3 19.83 -26.36 -12.55
CA LYS A 3 19.99 -25.41 -11.44
C LYS A 3 21.46 -25.27 -11.00
N GLU A 4 22.25 -26.33 -11.16
CA GLU A 4 23.68 -26.37 -10.84
C GLU A 4 24.51 -25.54 -11.83
N ASP A 5 24.10 -25.47 -13.09
CA ASP A 5 24.78 -24.63 -14.10
C ASP A 5 24.58 -23.13 -13.80
N ILE A 6 23.41 -22.75 -13.26
CA ILE A 6 23.09 -21.37 -12.89
C ILE A 6 23.89 -20.95 -11.65
N LEU A 7 24.00 -21.82 -10.66
CA LEU A 7 24.77 -21.57 -9.44
C LEU A 7 26.25 -21.36 -9.72
N LYS A 8 26.85 -22.14 -10.63
CA LYS A 8 28.25 -21.94 -11.03
C LYS A 8 28.48 -20.60 -11.73
N ALA A 9 27.55 -20.17 -12.59
CA ALA A 9 27.65 -18.88 -13.24
C ALA A 9 27.60 -17.72 -12.22
N ILE A 10 26.75 -17.84 -11.19
CA ILE A 10 26.66 -16.88 -10.07
C ILE A 10 27.95 -16.88 -9.23
N GLU A 11 28.57 -18.04 -8.99
CA GLU A 11 29.82 -18.15 -8.23
C GLU A 11 31.04 -17.54 -8.96
N GLU A 12 31.03 -17.53 -10.29
CA GLU A 12 32.09 -16.93 -11.10
C GLU A 12 31.94 -15.41 -11.28
N MET A 13 30.78 -14.84 -10.96
CA MET A 13 30.53 -13.40 -11.03
C MET A 13 31.13 -12.67 -9.82
N SER A 14 31.61 -11.45 -10.07
CA SER A 14 32.01 -10.57 -8.98
C SER A 14 30.79 -10.08 -8.19
N VAL A 15 31.01 -9.68 -6.93
CA VAL A 15 29.95 -9.19 -6.04
C VAL A 15 29.19 -7.99 -6.65
N LEU A 16 29.85 -7.20 -7.49
CA LEU A 16 29.24 -6.08 -8.22
C LEU A 16 28.32 -6.58 -9.35
N GLU A 17 28.78 -7.52 -10.17
CA GLU A 17 27.99 -8.08 -11.27
C GLU A 17 26.78 -8.89 -10.76
N LEU A 18 26.90 -9.50 -9.58
CA LEU A 18 25.79 -10.14 -8.90
C LEU A 18 24.74 -9.13 -8.42
N ALA A 19 25.15 -7.95 -7.96
CA ALA A 19 24.22 -6.89 -7.55
C ALA A 19 23.46 -6.33 -8.76
N GLU A 20 24.16 -6.09 -9.87
CA GLU A 20 23.54 -5.67 -11.14
C GLU A 20 22.56 -6.72 -11.67
N LEU A 21 22.92 -8.01 -11.62
CA LEU A 21 22.02 -9.10 -12.02
C LEU A 21 20.78 -9.18 -11.11
N VAL A 22 20.91 -8.91 -9.81
CA VAL A 22 19.77 -8.83 -8.91
C VAL A 22 18.87 -7.65 -9.30
N GLU A 23 19.42 -6.44 -9.48
CA GLU A 23 18.66 -5.26 -9.91
C GLU A 23 17.92 -5.50 -11.24
N GLU A 24 18.57 -6.09 -12.24
CA GLU A 24 17.92 -6.43 -13.51
C GLU A 24 16.80 -7.46 -13.34
N LEU A 25 16.94 -8.40 -12.39
CA LEU A 25 15.89 -9.36 -12.08
C LEU A 25 14.74 -8.73 -11.29
N GLU A 26 15.03 -7.77 -10.40
CA GLU A 26 14.02 -6.98 -9.69
C GLU A 26 13.19 -6.13 -10.67
N GLU A 27 13.83 -5.49 -11.66
CA GLU A 27 13.15 -4.71 -12.71
C GLU A 27 12.37 -5.61 -13.70
N LYS A 28 12.92 -6.77 -14.06
CA LYS A 28 12.31 -7.63 -15.09
C LYS A 28 11.16 -8.48 -14.58
N PHE A 29 11.11 -8.71 -13.27
CA PHE A 29 10.08 -9.54 -12.64
C PHE A 29 9.25 -8.80 -11.60
N ASP A 30 9.46 -7.49 -11.41
CA ASP A 30 8.72 -6.64 -10.46
C ASP A 30 8.76 -7.20 -9.02
N VAL A 31 9.94 -7.60 -8.54
CA VAL A 31 10.12 -8.16 -7.19
C VAL A 31 11.16 -7.33 -6.44
N SER A 32 10.74 -6.43 -5.55
CA SER A 32 11.67 -5.67 -4.69
C SER A 32 11.55 -6.10 -3.21
N ALA A 33 12.70 -6.31 -2.57
CA ALA A 33 12.82 -6.65 -1.16
C ALA A 33 12.85 -5.40 -0.27
N ALA A 34 11.69 -4.90 0.17
CA ALA A 34 11.61 -3.86 1.19
C ALA A 34 12.11 -4.39 2.56
N PRO A 35 12.82 -3.59 3.39
CA PRO A 35 12.05 -2.74 4.32
C PRO A 35 12.70 -1.41 4.78
N ALA A 36 11.82 -0.61 5.40
CA ALA A 36 12.03 0.40 6.43
C ALA A 36 12.35 1.85 6.02
N VAL A 37 11.29 2.64 6.05
CA VAL A 37 11.21 4.04 6.49
C VAL A 37 12.35 4.47 7.43
N ALA A 38 13.17 5.42 6.99
CA ALA A 38 14.07 6.18 7.86
C ALA A 38 14.18 7.64 7.39
N ALA A 39 13.65 8.53 8.23
CA ALA A 39 14.04 9.91 8.51
C ALA A 39 14.54 10.85 7.38
N ALA A 40 13.78 11.92 7.18
CA ALA A 40 14.19 13.22 6.62
C ALA A 40 15.54 13.74 7.22
N PRO A 41 16.30 14.69 6.60
CA PRO A 41 15.77 15.80 5.78
C PRO A 41 16.61 16.26 4.56
N ALA A 42 15.96 17.12 3.78
CA ALA A 42 16.50 18.22 2.98
C ALA A 42 17.01 17.97 1.55
N ALA A 43 16.36 18.74 0.66
CA ALA A 43 16.90 19.41 -0.51
C ALA A 43 17.20 18.57 -1.76
N GLY A 44 16.47 18.91 -2.82
CA GLY A 44 16.99 18.80 -4.19
C GLY A 44 16.10 18.03 -5.14
N ALA A 45 15.24 18.78 -5.81
CA ALA A 45 14.87 18.62 -7.22
C ALA A 45 14.65 17.21 -7.79
N ALA A 46 13.38 17.02 -8.21
CA ALA A 46 12.95 16.37 -9.44
C ALA A 46 13.13 14.84 -9.55
N GLY A 47 11.99 14.19 -9.79
CA GLY A 47 11.92 12.84 -10.33
C GLY A 47 11.42 11.83 -9.31
N ALA A 48 10.15 11.46 -9.43
CA ALA A 48 9.60 10.16 -9.05
C ALA A 48 8.07 10.27 -9.17
N ALA A 49 7.57 10.15 -10.39
CA ALA A 49 6.28 9.50 -10.56
C ALA A 49 6.60 8.01 -10.65
N GLU A 50 6.96 7.40 -9.51
CA GLU A 50 6.70 5.98 -9.31
C GLU A 50 5.19 5.84 -9.59
N GLU A 51 4.80 5.03 -10.58
CA GLU A 51 3.40 4.79 -10.87
C GLU A 51 2.79 4.11 -9.65
N GLN A 52 2.18 4.91 -8.78
CA GLN A 52 1.43 4.48 -7.62
C GLN A 52 0.31 3.52 -8.07
N THR A 53 0.55 2.23 -7.94
CA THR A 53 -0.45 1.18 -8.21
C THR A 53 -1.22 0.79 -6.95
N GLU A 54 -0.70 1.19 -5.79
CA GLU A 54 -1.26 0.93 -4.47
C GLU A 54 -1.71 2.22 -3.80
N PHE A 55 -2.94 2.20 -3.32
CA PHE A 55 -3.61 3.34 -2.73
C PHE A 55 -4.14 2.98 -1.34
N ASP A 56 -3.99 3.90 -0.40
CA ASP A 56 -4.50 3.74 0.95
C ASP A 56 -5.79 4.54 1.11
N VAL A 57 -6.83 3.89 1.60
CA VAL A 57 -8.12 4.52 1.89
C VAL A 57 -8.17 4.91 3.36
N VAL A 58 -8.03 6.20 3.65
CA VAL A 58 -8.01 6.74 5.00
C VAL A 58 -9.34 7.41 5.33
N LEU A 59 -10.03 6.92 6.35
CA LEU A 59 -11.20 7.59 6.91
C LEU A 59 -10.71 8.80 7.72
N THR A 60 -10.98 10.00 7.25
CA THR A 60 -10.60 11.25 7.94
C THR A 60 -11.64 11.68 8.96
N ALA A 61 -12.93 11.46 8.67
CA ALA A 61 -14.02 11.76 9.60
C ALA A 61 -15.26 10.89 9.35
N ALA A 62 -15.93 10.47 10.43
CA ALA A 62 -17.18 9.70 10.36
C ALA A 62 -18.44 10.55 10.10
N GLY A 63 -18.30 11.88 10.10
CA GLY A 63 -19.42 12.81 9.98
C GLY A 63 -20.51 12.64 11.04
N SER A 64 -21.71 13.12 10.73
CA SER A 64 -22.90 13.03 11.58
C SER A 64 -23.59 11.67 11.54
N SER A 65 -23.29 10.85 10.53
CA SER A 65 -23.93 9.55 10.27
C SER A 65 -23.11 8.36 10.76
N LYS A 66 -22.51 8.47 11.94
CA LYS A 66 -21.54 7.50 12.51
C LYS A 66 -22.00 6.02 12.47
N ILE A 67 -23.29 5.74 12.71
CA ILE A 67 -23.83 4.36 12.63
C ILE A 67 -23.80 3.81 11.19
N LYS A 68 -24.10 4.66 10.20
CA LYS A 68 -24.05 4.27 8.78
C LYS A 68 -22.60 4.03 8.36
N VAL A 69 -21.68 4.90 8.77
CA VAL A 69 -20.25 4.73 8.50
C VAL A 69 -19.69 3.45 9.14
N ILE A 70 -20.05 3.12 10.38
CA ILE A 70 -19.63 1.85 11.01
C ILE A 70 -20.15 0.63 10.22
N LYS A 71 -21.36 0.69 9.66
CA LYS A 71 -21.89 -0.40 8.81
C LYS A 71 -21.13 -0.51 7.49
N ALA A 72 -20.81 0.62 6.86
CA ALA A 72 -20.03 0.66 5.63
C ALA A 72 -18.61 0.13 5.85
N VAL A 73 -17.91 0.59 6.91
CA VAL A 73 -16.58 0.07 7.31
C VAL A 73 -16.63 -1.44 7.52
N ARG A 74 -17.63 -1.96 8.24
CA ARG A 74 -17.78 -3.43 8.40
C ARG A 74 -17.99 -4.16 7.08
N GLY A 75 -18.69 -3.55 6.12
CA GLY A 75 -18.95 -4.17 4.82
C GLY A 75 -17.72 -4.20 3.92
N VAL A 76 -16.82 -3.21 4.03
CA VAL A 76 -15.61 -3.13 3.21
C VAL A 76 -14.40 -3.83 3.85
N THR A 77 -14.33 -3.91 5.19
CA THR A 77 -13.17 -4.51 5.89
C THR A 77 -13.46 -5.84 6.60
N ASP A 78 -14.72 -6.30 6.62
CA ASP A 78 -15.17 -7.50 7.35
C ASP A 78 -14.84 -7.52 8.87
N LEU A 79 -14.51 -6.36 9.44
CA LEU A 79 -14.21 -6.23 10.88
C LEU A 79 -15.44 -6.48 11.76
N GLY A 80 -15.20 -6.92 13.00
CA GLY A 80 -16.24 -7.03 14.02
C GLY A 80 -16.79 -5.66 14.45
N LEU A 81 -17.98 -5.64 15.06
CA LEU A 81 -18.65 -4.39 15.48
C LEU A 81 -17.79 -3.52 16.41
N LYS A 82 -16.98 -4.15 17.26
CA LYS A 82 -16.09 -3.46 18.19
C LYS A 82 -14.90 -2.82 17.47
N GLU A 83 -14.29 -3.53 16.51
CA GLU A 83 -13.12 -3.05 15.75
C GLU A 83 -13.52 -1.95 14.78
N ALA A 84 -14.63 -2.13 14.03
CA ALA A 84 -15.14 -1.10 13.14
C ALA A 84 -15.55 0.17 13.90
N LYS A 85 -16.13 0.03 15.09
CA LYS A 85 -16.41 1.18 15.96
C LYS A 85 -15.12 1.89 16.39
N ALA A 86 -14.11 1.14 16.81
CA ALA A 86 -12.82 1.70 17.21
C ALA A 86 -12.13 2.42 16.05
N LEU A 87 -12.17 1.86 14.84
CA LEU A 87 -11.63 2.47 13.62
C LEU A 87 -12.32 3.81 13.32
N VAL A 88 -13.66 3.81 13.30
CA VAL A 88 -14.46 5.01 12.99
C VAL A 88 -14.36 6.09 14.08
N ASP A 89 -14.26 5.70 15.35
CA ASP A 89 -14.05 6.64 16.46
C ASP A 89 -12.60 7.14 16.54
N GLY A 90 -11.64 6.40 15.98
CA GLY A 90 -10.21 6.72 15.93
C GLY A 90 -9.78 7.50 14.69
N ALA A 91 -10.70 8.06 13.91
CA ALA A 91 -10.37 8.85 12.72
C ALA A 91 -9.46 10.06 13.09
N PRO A 92 -8.41 10.36 12.30
CA PRO A 92 -8.07 9.75 11.02
C PRO A 92 -7.46 8.35 11.14
N SER A 93 -8.01 7.37 10.42
CA SER A 93 -7.61 5.96 10.50
C SER A 93 -7.68 5.26 9.14
N PRO A 94 -6.73 4.35 8.83
CA PRO A 94 -6.76 3.59 7.58
C PRO A 94 -7.91 2.57 7.60
N VAL A 95 -8.67 2.50 6.51
CA VAL A 95 -9.76 1.54 6.28
C VAL A 95 -9.26 0.37 5.46
N LYS A 96 -8.55 0.67 4.37
CA LYS A 96 -7.82 -0.31 3.55
C LYS A 96 -6.47 0.29 3.17
N GLU A 97 -5.46 -0.55 3.12
CA GLU A 97 -4.10 -0.20 2.76
C GLU A 97 -3.67 -1.06 1.57
N ALA A 98 -2.83 -0.52 0.70
CA ALA A 98 -2.30 -1.21 -0.48
C ALA A 98 -3.37 -1.82 -1.40
N VAL A 99 -4.42 -1.06 -1.73
CA VAL A 99 -5.47 -1.50 -2.66
C VAL A 99 -5.32 -0.87 -4.04
N SER A 100 -5.88 -1.52 -5.06
CA SER A 100 -5.91 -0.97 -6.41
C SER A 100 -6.71 0.34 -6.44
N LYS A 101 -6.44 1.20 -7.43
CA LYS A 101 -7.17 2.45 -7.61
C LYS A 101 -8.70 2.25 -7.69
N GLU A 102 -9.12 1.20 -8.38
CA GLU A 102 -10.54 0.86 -8.58
C GLU A 102 -11.19 0.48 -7.24
N GLU A 103 -10.50 -0.30 -6.42
CA GLU A 103 -10.97 -0.66 -5.08
C GLU A 103 -10.94 0.52 -4.12
N ALA A 104 -9.91 1.38 -4.19
CA ALA A 104 -9.82 2.59 -3.40
C ALA A 104 -10.98 3.56 -3.68
N GLU A 105 -11.31 3.76 -4.96
CA GLU A 105 -12.42 4.62 -5.39
C GLU A 105 -13.78 4.02 -4.99
N ASP A 106 -13.98 2.69 -5.12
CA ASP A 106 -15.21 2.03 -4.69
C ASP A 106 -15.43 2.15 -3.17
N VAL A 107 -14.40 1.86 -2.37
CA VAL A 107 -14.46 1.96 -0.90
C VAL A 107 -14.69 3.42 -0.48
N LYS A 108 -14.01 4.38 -1.12
CA LYS A 108 -14.24 5.81 -0.89
C LYS A 108 -15.71 6.18 -1.16
N SER A 109 -16.26 5.78 -2.31
CA SER A 109 -17.64 6.07 -2.68
C SER A 109 -18.62 5.52 -1.64
N GLN A 110 -18.47 4.26 -1.23
CA GLN A 110 -19.35 3.62 -0.25
C GLN A 110 -19.32 4.31 1.13
N LEU A 111 -18.15 4.80 1.55
CA LEU A 111 -17.98 5.52 2.81
C LEU A 111 -18.51 6.96 2.74
N GLU A 112 -18.30 7.66 1.63
CA GLU A 112 -18.84 9.01 1.42
C GLU A 112 -20.37 9.01 1.32
N GLU A 113 -20.97 8.02 0.65
CA GLU A 113 -22.42 7.80 0.64
C GLU A 113 -22.99 7.54 2.05
N ALA A 114 -22.20 6.89 2.91
CA ALA A 114 -22.54 6.69 4.32
C ALA A 114 -22.40 7.97 5.17
N GLY A 115 -21.84 9.05 4.61
CA GLY A 115 -21.67 10.35 5.26
C GLY A 115 -20.30 10.53 5.93
N ALA A 116 -19.30 9.74 5.55
CA ALA A 116 -17.93 9.89 5.98
C ALA A 116 -17.12 10.79 5.04
N THR A 117 -15.97 11.26 5.51
CA THR A 117 -14.95 11.91 4.70
C THR A 117 -13.76 10.98 4.60
N VAL A 118 -13.29 10.73 3.38
CA VAL A 118 -12.26 9.75 3.07
C VAL A 118 -11.23 10.36 2.13
N GLU A 119 -9.97 10.06 2.39
CA GLU A 119 -8.83 10.47 1.57
C GLU A 119 -8.18 9.21 0.99
N ILE A 120 -7.89 9.24 -0.32
CA ILE A 120 -7.10 8.20 -0.96
C ILE A 120 -5.67 8.74 -1.00
N LYS A 121 -4.73 7.99 -0.42
CA LYS A 121 -3.32 8.32 -0.37
C LYS A 121 -2.50 7.43 -1.27
#